data_AF-A0A368KRR0-F1
#
_entry.id   AF-A0A368KRR0-F1
#
_cell.length_a   1.000
_cell.length_b   1.000
_cell.length_c   1.000
_cell.angle_alpha   90.00
_cell.angle_beta   90.00
_cell.angle_gamma   90.00
#
_symmetry.space_group_name_H-M   'P 1'
#
loop_
_entity.id
_entity.type
_entity.pdbx_description
1 polymer ?
#
loop_
_entity_poly.entity_id
_entity_poly.type
_entity_poly.pdbx_seq_one_letter_code
_entity_poly.pdbx_strand_id
1 'polypeptide(L)'
;MQDRTPLTLVELPRSTTEIREARWRRRAFFKIARILSSALSEERATEAENQPPAKLPLSHTIPEGIRLVNRTPFIFAFSLLVAVSCLVPVQAATLEQSIQALGASEDATRVAAMNHLGSLGSEAAPAVDQLVGLLKDKSPEIRAHAAHALGQIGVSNDETLEGLVELTGSNEPMVRREAVSALFALHPSHQKLLPIFTKMLGDSDPAVRLRLMNAITESGKAAVPGLISALQNEKSALWACLILRQLGPEAADAAPALAKLVADGKGIVRREALLALASMPKAASAYQESIATCLEDSTLVVPATYALGRIGNMPNDVEAKVKANVESKDPMVATMSAWALAFTHPDDEALKKDAIHRLATGIGSSNPIVRAMSSQGLISLQAEPETLKAELQDPLNEAGEPVVSNAVGLLSTMGPAAIDYLLQALKYPSTRYDAIVIIGNLGEKGEPATDALIELIDDDNPRIANEAIVSLGKIGPAAKSATTRLTKSLQEGQGVIAHNSAMALGRIGPAAAAAKSTLLSVMKSESDPALQLTCAWALLQIDPDSETTKQAVLPVLNAAKASKNQVMQKAATEMLGSLNGAK
;
A
#
# COMPACT_ATOMS: atom_id res chain seq x y z
N MET A 1 -28.63 -3.59 49.33
CA MET A 1 -29.63 -3.95 48.31
C MET A 1 -30.60 -2.80 48.15
N GLN A 2 -30.47 -2.04 47.06
CA GLN A 2 -31.57 -1.46 46.26
C GLN A 2 -30.99 -0.46 45.26
N ASP A 3 -31.20 -0.81 44.00
CA ASP A 3 -31.44 0.01 42.80
C ASP A 3 -30.83 1.41 42.69
N ARG A 4 -29.91 1.53 41.73
CA ARG A 4 -29.76 2.73 40.91
C ARG A 4 -30.10 2.39 39.46
N THR A 5 -31.29 2.78 39.03
CA THR A 5 -31.61 3.10 37.64
C THR A 5 -31.02 4.48 37.29
N PRO A 6 -30.33 4.65 36.15
CA PRO A 6 -30.11 5.96 35.56
C PRO A 6 -31.19 6.33 34.54
N LEU A 7 -31.46 7.62 34.50
CA LEU A 7 -32.45 8.33 33.70
C LEU A 7 -32.21 8.23 32.18
N THR A 8 -33.28 7.78 31.51
CA THR A 8 -33.87 8.23 30.22
C THR A 8 -33.02 9.03 29.23
N LEU A 9 -32.80 8.39 28.07
CA LEU A 9 -32.49 8.96 26.77
C LEU A 9 -33.57 9.95 26.30
N VAL A 10 -33.14 11.13 25.86
CA VAL A 10 -33.91 12.00 24.96
C VAL A 10 -33.53 11.60 23.53
N GLU A 11 -34.49 11.06 22.78
CA GLU A 11 -34.41 10.84 21.33
C GLU A 11 -34.56 12.17 20.57
N LEU A 12 -33.88 12.27 19.41
CA LEU A 12 -34.37 12.70 18.07
C LEU A 12 -33.13 12.95 17.14
N PRO A 13 -33.20 12.78 15.80
CA PRO A 13 -33.97 11.85 14.97
C PRO A 13 -33.10 11.03 13.97
N ARG A 14 -33.76 10.04 13.37
CA ARG A 14 -33.43 9.19 12.21
C ARG A 14 -32.76 10.03 11.07
N SER A 15 -31.65 9.66 10.42
CA SER A 15 -31.34 8.40 9.72
C SER A 15 -29.82 8.09 9.76
N THR A 16 -29.46 6.85 10.06
CA THR A 16 -28.06 6.37 10.13
C THR A 16 -27.42 6.09 8.77
N THR A 17 -28.18 6.28 7.68
CA THR A 17 -27.79 5.91 6.32
C THR A 17 -27.05 7.06 5.61
N GLU A 18 -27.49 8.31 5.79
CA GLU A 18 -26.87 9.49 5.15
C GLU A 18 -25.53 9.91 5.80
N ILE A 19 -25.40 9.75 7.13
CA ILE A 19 -24.14 10.07 7.85
C ILE A 19 -23.06 9.00 7.61
N ARG A 20 -23.47 7.73 7.40
CA ARG A 20 -22.55 6.65 6.99
C ARG A 20 -22.10 6.83 5.54
N GLU A 21 -23.01 7.17 4.62
CA GLU A 21 -22.63 7.50 3.24
C GLU A 21 -21.74 8.73 3.13
N ALA A 22 -21.98 9.80 3.89
CA ALA A 22 -21.14 11.00 3.87
C ALA A 22 -19.72 10.77 4.42
N ARG A 23 -19.57 9.94 5.47
CA ARG A 23 -18.26 9.54 6.01
C ARG A 23 -17.52 8.56 5.10
N TRP A 24 -18.25 7.70 4.38
CA TRP A 24 -17.67 6.80 3.38
C TRP A 24 -17.24 7.56 2.13
N ARG A 25 -18.07 8.48 1.61
CA ARG A 25 -17.76 9.39 0.48
C ARG A 25 -16.51 10.22 0.75
N ARG A 26 -16.35 10.78 1.96
CA ARG A 26 -15.11 11.50 2.35
C ARG A 26 -13.89 10.57 2.45
N ARG A 27 -14.01 9.37 3.03
CA ARG A 27 -12.88 8.44 3.18
C ARG A 27 -12.43 7.78 1.87
N ALA A 28 -13.35 7.43 0.99
CA ALA A 28 -13.06 6.87 -0.33
C ALA A 28 -12.46 7.92 -1.27
N PHE A 29 -12.98 9.14 -1.25
CA PHE A 29 -12.43 10.28 -2.00
C PHE A 29 -11.00 10.62 -1.55
N PHE A 30 -10.73 10.65 -0.23
CA PHE A 30 -9.36 10.83 0.28
C PHE A 30 -8.43 9.67 -0.06
N LYS A 31 -8.94 8.46 -0.31
CA LYS A 31 -8.12 7.29 -0.67
C LYS A 31 -7.67 7.31 -2.12
N ILE A 32 -8.60 7.60 -3.05
CA ILE A 32 -8.27 7.80 -4.46
C ILE A 32 -7.44 9.08 -4.65
N ALA A 33 -7.79 10.18 -3.95
CA ALA A 33 -6.97 11.39 -3.94
C ALA A 33 -5.58 11.14 -3.35
N ARG A 34 -5.41 10.23 -2.39
CA ARG A 34 -4.11 9.83 -1.83
C ARG A 34 -3.31 8.91 -2.77
N ILE A 35 -3.98 8.08 -3.59
CA ILE A 35 -3.35 7.29 -4.66
C ILE A 35 -2.93 8.18 -5.83
N LEU A 36 -3.73 9.21 -6.13
CA LEU A 36 -3.38 10.23 -7.12
C LEU A 36 -2.33 11.22 -6.56
N SER A 37 -2.30 11.48 -5.25
CA SER A 37 -1.34 12.39 -4.60
C SER A 37 -0.03 11.72 -4.15
N SER A 38 0.05 10.39 -4.02
CA SER A 38 1.33 9.72 -3.72
C SER A 38 2.36 9.93 -4.83
N ALA A 39 1.89 10.22 -6.05
CA ALA A 39 2.69 10.72 -7.16
C ALA A 39 3.34 12.09 -6.91
N LEU A 40 2.75 12.95 -6.04
CA LEU A 40 3.32 14.25 -5.66
C LEU A 40 4.40 14.12 -4.56
N SER A 41 4.39 13.02 -3.77
CA SER A 41 5.36 12.82 -2.70
C SER A 41 6.68 12.22 -3.16
N GLU A 42 6.69 11.42 -4.23
CA GLU A 42 7.93 10.92 -4.85
C GLU A 42 8.71 12.05 -5.56
N GLU A 43 8.03 13.09 -6.02
CA GLU A 43 8.62 14.21 -6.78
C GLU A 43 9.30 15.27 -5.88
N ARG A 44 8.82 15.46 -4.64
CA ARG A 44 9.54 16.29 -3.64
C ARG A 44 10.91 15.71 -3.28
N ALA A 45 11.11 14.41 -3.44
CA ALA A 45 12.40 13.77 -3.21
C ALA A 45 13.36 13.99 -4.38
N THR A 46 12.87 13.96 -5.63
CA THR A 46 13.70 14.13 -6.83
C THR A 46 14.02 15.59 -7.18
N GLU A 47 13.16 16.55 -6.83
CA GLU A 47 13.47 17.99 -6.99
C GLU A 47 14.48 18.50 -5.96
N ALA A 48 14.52 17.93 -4.75
CA ALA A 48 15.49 18.30 -3.72
C ALA A 48 16.92 17.82 -4.03
N GLU A 49 17.06 16.79 -4.86
CA GLU A 49 18.35 16.17 -5.21
C GLU A 49 19.08 16.84 -6.38
N ASN A 50 18.40 17.69 -7.17
CA ASN A 50 18.93 18.27 -8.42
C ASN A 50 19.23 19.78 -8.39
N GLN A 51 19.24 20.44 -7.23
CA GLN A 51 19.69 21.84 -7.10
C GLN A 51 21.06 21.95 -6.42
N PRO A 52 22.10 22.46 -7.09
CA PRO A 52 23.36 22.83 -6.43
C PRO A 52 23.17 24.16 -5.63
N PRO A 53 23.90 24.36 -4.51
CA PRO A 53 23.71 25.53 -3.66
C PRO A 53 24.27 26.80 -4.34
N ALA A 54 23.40 27.75 -4.64
CA ALA A 54 23.80 29.07 -5.11
C ALA A 54 24.38 29.90 -3.94
N LYS A 55 25.71 30.07 -3.93
CA LYS A 55 26.40 31.16 -3.21
C LYS A 55 26.45 32.38 -4.13
N LEU A 56 26.22 33.59 -3.60
CA LEU A 56 26.93 34.86 -3.90
C LEU A 56 26.28 36.07 -3.15
N PRO A 57 26.96 37.24 -3.00
CA PRO A 57 27.51 37.70 -1.71
C PRO A 57 26.97 39.06 -1.22
N LEU A 58 27.43 39.45 -0.02
CA LEU A 58 27.17 40.72 0.69
C LEU A 58 28.01 41.91 0.20
N SER A 59 27.49 43.12 0.49
CA SER A 59 28.06 44.50 0.49
C SER A 59 27.43 45.41 -0.58
N HIS A 60 26.96 46.64 -0.33
CA HIS A 60 27.37 47.71 0.59
C HIS A 60 26.20 48.68 0.97
N THR A 61 26.36 49.30 2.14
CA THR A 61 25.94 50.67 2.57
C THR A 61 24.47 51.01 2.94
N ILE A 62 24.31 51.36 4.22
CA ILE A 62 23.20 52.08 4.89
C ILE A 62 23.47 53.61 4.79
N PRO A 63 22.48 54.52 4.97
CA PRO A 63 22.42 55.20 6.27
C PRO A 63 21.01 55.41 6.87
N GLU A 64 21.02 55.49 8.21
CA GLU A 64 19.91 55.62 9.16
C GLU A 64 19.39 57.06 9.33
N GLY A 65 18.13 57.18 9.80
CA GLY A 65 17.52 58.39 10.38
C GLY A 65 16.07 58.57 9.89
N ILE A 66 15.02 58.20 10.62
CA ILE A 66 14.47 58.91 11.79
C ILE A 66 13.63 57.92 12.63
N ARG A 67 13.75 58.00 13.97
CA ARG A 67 12.96 57.26 14.96
C ARG A 67 11.64 57.98 15.33
N LEU A 68 10.65 57.17 15.74
CA LEU A 68 9.48 57.43 16.62
C LEU A 68 8.30 58.18 15.93
N VAL A 69 7.04 57.70 15.92
CA VAL A 69 6.19 57.16 17.01
C VAL A 69 5.05 56.26 16.47
N ASN A 70 4.90 55.07 17.05
CA ASN A 70 3.67 54.29 17.38
C ASN A 70 2.30 54.56 16.68
N ARG A 71 1.74 53.53 15.99
CA ARG A 71 0.46 52.80 16.29
C ARG A 71 -0.10 52.03 15.05
N THR A 72 -0.53 50.78 15.26
CA THR A 72 -1.23 49.80 14.38
C THR A 72 -2.48 50.31 13.62
N PRO A 73 -3.14 49.53 12.71
CA PRO A 73 -2.71 48.68 11.60
C PRO A 73 -3.27 49.16 10.22
N PHE A 74 -2.62 48.80 9.10
CA PHE A 74 -3.01 49.18 7.73
C PHE A 74 -4.21 48.36 7.22
N ILE A 75 -5.41 48.92 7.38
CA ILE A 75 -6.59 48.67 6.54
C ILE A 75 -6.98 50.06 5.99
N PHE A 76 -7.31 50.15 4.71
CA PHE A 76 -7.61 51.38 3.91
C PHE A 76 -6.41 52.16 3.34
N ALA A 77 -5.91 51.72 2.17
CA ALA A 77 -5.33 52.62 1.14
C ALA A 77 -5.10 51.89 -0.21
N PHE A 78 -6.05 51.07 -0.66
CA PHE A 78 -6.01 50.47 -2.01
C PHE A 78 -7.32 50.73 -2.78
N SER A 79 -7.90 51.91 -2.56
CA SER A 79 -9.15 52.36 -3.18
C SER A 79 -9.01 53.72 -3.89
N LEU A 80 -7.79 54.07 -4.33
CA LEU A 80 -7.57 55.29 -5.12
C LEU A 80 -6.46 55.12 -6.18
N LEU A 81 -6.50 54.02 -6.92
CA LEU A 81 -5.87 53.93 -8.25
C LEU A 81 -6.85 53.30 -9.26
N VAL A 82 -8.12 53.69 -9.13
CA VAL A 82 -9.17 53.49 -10.13
C VAL A 82 -9.83 54.85 -10.32
N ALA A 83 -9.29 55.65 -11.25
CA ALA A 83 -10.03 56.60 -12.07
C ALA A 83 -9.04 57.49 -12.84
N VAL A 84 -9.26 57.58 -14.15
CA VAL A 84 -8.66 58.53 -15.12
C VAL A 84 -7.32 58.14 -15.74
N SER A 85 -7.33 57.00 -16.45
CA SER A 85 -6.76 56.89 -17.80
C SER A 85 -7.60 55.87 -18.59
N CYS A 86 -8.80 56.28 -19.01
CA CYS A 86 -9.53 55.60 -20.07
C CYS A 86 -9.13 56.23 -21.41
N LEU A 87 -8.59 55.45 -22.34
CA LEU A 87 -8.90 55.54 -23.79
C LEU A 87 -8.29 54.37 -24.59
N VAL A 88 -8.44 53.16 -24.07
CA VAL A 88 -8.86 52.01 -24.89
C VAL A 88 -9.84 51.25 -24.00
N PRO A 89 -11.10 51.01 -24.40
CA PRO A 89 -11.94 50.09 -23.68
C PRO A 89 -11.30 48.71 -23.86
N VAL A 90 -10.68 48.15 -22.82
CA VAL A 90 -10.54 46.69 -22.75
C VAL A 90 -11.95 46.19 -22.51
N GLN A 91 -12.67 45.99 -23.61
CA GLN A 91 -13.98 45.37 -23.60
C GLN A 91 -13.77 44.03 -22.90
N ALA A 92 -14.39 43.82 -21.73
CA ALA A 92 -14.35 42.51 -21.10
C ALA A 92 -14.83 41.53 -22.15
N ALA A 93 -13.97 40.60 -22.56
CA ALA A 93 -14.26 39.69 -23.65
C ALA A 93 -15.59 39.01 -23.35
N THR A 94 -16.53 39.02 -24.28
CA THR A 94 -17.81 38.36 -24.03
C THR A 94 -17.60 36.84 -23.94
N LEU A 95 -18.56 36.12 -23.36
CA LEU A 95 -18.55 34.65 -23.36
C LEU A 95 -18.37 34.11 -24.80
N GLU A 96 -19.11 34.67 -25.76
CA GLU A 96 -19.02 34.30 -27.18
C GLU A 96 -17.64 34.58 -27.78
N GLN A 97 -17.04 35.73 -27.49
CA GLN A 97 -15.68 36.07 -27.94
C GLN A 97 -14.64 35.11 -27.36
N SER A 98 -14.81 34.70 -26.11
CA SER A 98 -13.91 33.76 -25.44
C SER A 98 -14.03 32.35 -26.01
N ILE A 99 -15.25 31.89 -26.28
CA ILE A 99 -15.51 30.63 -27.00
C ILE A 99 -14.86 30.68 -28.39
N GLN A 100 -15.04 31.76 -29.14
CA GLN A 100 -14.42 31.92 -30.46
C GLN A 100 -12.87 31.90 -30.38
N ALA A 101 -12.30 32.53 -29.35
CA ALA A 101 -10.85 32.61 -29.14
C ALA A 101 -10.19 31.28 -28.75
N LEU A 102 -10.95 30.25 -28.34
CA LEU A 102 -10.41 28.90 -28.12
C LEU A 102 -9.80 28.28 -29.39
N GLY A 103 -10.30 28.69 -30.56
CA GLY A 103 -9.81 28.28 -31.88
C GLY A 103 -8.76 29.21 -32.51
N ALA A 104 -8.22 30.18 -31.75
CA ALA A 104 -7.18 31.08 -32.26
C ALA A 104 -5.90 30.31 -32.63
N SER A 105 -5.12 30.83 -33.57
CA SER A 105 -3.85 30.21 -33.98
C SER A 105 -2.73 30.34 -32.95
N GLU A 106 -2.83 31.33 -32.06
CA GLU A 106 -1.82 31.64 -31.05
C GLU A 106 -2.20 31.05 -29.69
N ASP A 107 -1.33 30.21 -29.12
CA ASP A 107 -1.57 29.54 -27.84
C ASP A 107 -1.82 30.54 -26.70
N ALA A 108 -1.12 31.67 -26.66
CA ALA A 108 -1.33 32.72 -25.65
C ALA A 108 -2.77 33.27 -25.67
N THR A 109 -3.34 33.45 -26.87
CA THR A 109 -4.73 33.91 -27.04
C THR A 109 -5.72 32.86 -26.56
N ARG A 110 -5.44 31.57 -26.83
CA ARG A 110 -6.27 30.45 -26.37
C ARG A 110 -6.23 30.28 -24.85
N VAL A 111 -5.05 30.43 -24.25
CA VAL A 111 -4.86 30.40 -22.79
C VAL A 111 -5.62 31.54 -22.11
N ALA A 112 -5.53 32.76 -22.64
CA ALA A 112 -6.28 33.89 -22.11
C ALA A 112 -7.80 33.64 -22.16
N ALA A 113 -8.29 33.04 -23.26
CA ALA A 113 -9.69 32.64 -23.40
C ALA A 113 -10.10 31.58 -22.36
N MET A 114 -9.30 30.53 -22.16
CA MET A 114 -9.55 29.49 -21.16
C MET A 114 -9.60 30.05 -19.72
N ASN A 115 -8.67 30.94 -19.38
CA ASN A 115 -8.63 31.59 -18.07
C ASN A 115 -9.86 32.46 -17.83
N HIS A 116 -10.27 33.22 -18.86
CA HIS A 116 -11.49 34.02 -18.78
C HIS A 116 -12.74 33.14 -18.63
N LEU A 117 -12.88 32.09 -19.43
CA LEU A 117 -14.00 31.14 -19.32
C LEU A 117 -14.05 30.47 -17.94
N GLY A 118 -12.91 30.07 -17.38
CA GLY A 118 -12.84 29.55 -16.02
C GLY A 118 -13.32 30.55 -14.97
N SER A 119 -12.98 31.84 -15.12
CA SER A 119 -13.42 32.90 -14.19
C SER A 119 -14.93 33.16 -14.19
N LEU A 120 -15.62 32.80 -15.28
CA LEU A 120 -17.08 32.89 -15.39
C LEU A 120 -17.81 31.74 -14.67
N GLY A 121 -17.10 30.69 -14.25
CA GLY A 121 -17.68 29.53 -13.58
C GLY A 121 -18.76 28.85 -14.45
N SER A 122 -19.89 28.52 -13.84
CA SER A 122 -20.97 27.78 -14.52
C SER A 122 -21.63 28.53 -15.68
N GLU A 123 -21.48 29.86 -15.78
CA GLU A 123 -21.98 30.64 -16.91
C GLU A 123 -21.29 30.26 -18.23
N ALA A 124 -20.07 29.74 -18.15
CA ALA A 124 -19.32 29.24 -19.30
C ALA A 124 -19.64 27.79 -19.68
N ALA A 125 -20.74 27.20 -19.19
CA ALA A 125 -21.20 25.87 -19.59
C ALA A 125 -21.26 25.64 -21.12
N PRO A 126 -21.64 26.63 -21.98
CA PRO A 126 -21.61 26.46 -23.44
C PRO A 126 -20.22 26.20 -24.03
N ALA A 127 -19.13 26.47 -23.29
CA ALA A 127 -17.76 26.24 -23.73
C ALA A 127 -17.23 24.82 -23.42
N VAL A 128 -17.95 24.03 -22.60
CA VAL A 128 -17.47 22.74 -22.08
C VAL A 128 -17.06 21.80 -23.21
N ASP A 129 -17.89 21.59 -24.23
CA ASP A 129 -17.59 20.64 -25.30
C ASP A 129 -16.33 21.04 -26.10
N GLN A 130 -16.11 22.33 -26.31
CA GLN A 130 -14.90 22.82 -26.98
C GLN A 130 -13.66 22.60 -26.10
N LEU A 131 -13.76 22.89 -24.79
CA LEU A 131 -12.68 22.66 -23.83
C LEU A 131 -12.35 21.17 -23.69
N VAL A 132 -13.35 20.29 -23.73
CA VAL A 132 -13.16 18.83 -23.77
C VAL A 132 -12.32 18.43 -25.00
N GLY A 133 -12.59 19.05 -26.16
CA GLY A 133 -11.77 18.88 -27.36
C GLY A 133 -10.31 19.29 -27.15
N LEU A 134 -10.07 20.36 -26.39
CA LEU A 134 -8.72 20.87 -26.09
C LEU A 134 -7.93 20.00 -25.10
N LEU A 135 -8.57 19.06 -24.41
CA LEU A 135 -7.86 18.06 -23.60
C LEU A 135 -6.98 17.14 -24.45
N LYS A 136 -7.20 17.09 -25.77
CA LYS A 136 -6.41 16.30 -26.73
C LYS A 136 -5.47 17.16 -27.59
N ASP A 137 -5.27 18.42 -27.21
CA ASP A 137 -4.40 19.33 -27.95
C ASP A 137 -2.94 18.85 -27.96
N LYS A 138 -2.20 19.17 -29.03
CA LYS A 138 -0.78 18.83 -29.15
C LYS A 138 0.06 19.52 -28.09
N SER A 139 -0.28 20.76 -27.74
CA SER A 139 0.41 21.58 -26.76
C SER A 139 0.07 21.14 -25.33
N PRO A 140 1.06 20.71 -24.50
CA PRO A 140 0.84 20.41 -23.10
C PRO A 140 0.25 21.57 -22.30
N GLU A 141 0.66 22.79 -22.63
CA GLU A 141 0.16 24.00 -22.00
C GLU A 141 -1.35 24.15 -22.20
N ILE A 142 -1.81 23.92 -23.42
CA ILE A 142 -3.23 24.01 -23.77
C ILE A 142 -4.04 22.94 -23.06
N ARG A 143 -3.56 21.69 -23.03
CA ARG A 143 -4.24 20.61 -22.30
C ARG A 143 -4.40 20.93 -20.81
N ALA A 144 -3.34 21.47 -20.19
CA ALA A 144 -3.35 21.84 -18.78
C ALA A 144 -4.36 22.98 -18.50
N HIS A 145 -4.35 24.04 -19.31
CA HIS A 145 -5.29 25.16 -19.15
C HIS A 145 -6.73 24.77 -19.46
N ALA A 146 -6.97 23.86 -20.41
CA ALA A 146 -8.29 23.34 -20.69
C ALA A 146 -8.84 22.54 -19.50
N ALA A 147 -8.01 21.67 -18.91
CA ALA A 147 -8.37 20.94 -17.70
C ALA A 147 -8.67 21.89 -16.54
N HIS A 148 -7.81 22.89 -16.32
CA HIS A 148 -8.00 23.91 -15.30
C HIS A 148 -9.33 24.65 -15.48
N ALA A 149 -9.61 25.14 -16.69
CA ALA A 149 -10.84 25.85 -17.01
C ALA A 149 -12.09 24.99 -16.76
N LEU A 150 -12.08 23.72 -17.19
CA LEU A 150 -13.18 22.78 -16.91
C LEU A 150 -13.42 22.60 -15.40
N GLY A 151 -12.36 22.53 -14.61
CA GLY A 151 -12.45 22.47 -13.14
C GLY A 151 -13.12 23.71 -12.54
N GLN A 152 -12.79 24.91 -13.03
CA GLN A 152 -13.37 26.16 -12.56
C GLN A 152 -14.82 26.37 -13.02
N ILE A 153 -15.15 25.92 -14.23
CA ILE A 153 -16.53 25.98 -14.75
C ILE A 153 -17.48 25.16 -13.88
N GLY A 154 -16.99 24.05 -13.30
CA GLY A 154 -17.75 23.26 -12.32
C GLY A 154 -18.84 22.38 -12.94
N VAL A 155 -18.99 22.39 -14.27
CA VAL A 155 -19.96 21.58 -15.03
C VAL A 155 -19.23 20.41 -15.67
N SER A 156 -19.75 19.18 -15.51
CA SER A 156 -19.14 17.98 -16.11
C SER A 156 -20.17 16.99 -16.67
N ASN A 157 -19.93 16.58 -17.92
CA ASN A 157 -20.53 15.40 -18.56
C ASN A 157 -19.55 14.21 -18.51
N ASP A 158 -19.95 13.07 -19.07
CA ASP A 158 -19.12 11.86 -19.03
C ASP A 158 -17.85 12.03 -19.90
N GLU A 159 -17.94 12.76 -21.00
CA GLU A 159 -16.81 13.10 -21.88
C GLU A 159 -15.77 13.99 -21.18
N THR A 160 -16.22 14.94 -20.36
CA THR A 160 -15.36 15.77 -19.49
C THR A 160 -14.60 14.89 -18.51
N LEU A 161 -15.32 13.99 -17.83
CA LEU A 161 -14.70 13.10 -16.84
C LEU A 161 -13.75 12.10 -17.51
N GLU A 162 -14.11 11.53 -18.66
CA GLU A 162 -13.25 10.64 -19.47
C GLU A 162 -11.94 11.35 -19.87
N GLY A 163 -12.04 12.55 -20.45
CA GLY A 163 -10.86 13.30 -20.88
C GLY A 163 -9.97 13.71 -19.72
N LEU A 164 -10.55 14.15 -18.59
CA LEU A 164 -9.77 14.50 -17.40
C LEU A 164 -9.09 13.27 -16.78
N VAL A 165 -9.77 12.12 -16.73
CA VAL A 165 -9.19 10.85 -16.25
C VAL A 165 -8.04 10.42 -17.15
N GLU A 166 -8.18 10.55 -18.47
CA GLU A 166 -7.11 10.24 -19.44
C GLU A 166 -5.86 11.11 -19.17
N LEU A 167 -6.04 12.41 -18.92
CA LEU A 167 -4.93 13.33 -18.64
C LEU A 167 -4.18 13.05 -17.33
N THR A 168 -4.77 12.29 -16.39
CA THR A 168 -4.05 11.89 -15.16
C THR A 168 -2.84 10.99 -15.44
N GLY A 169 -2.77 10.36 -16.61
CA GLY A 169 -1.61 9.59 -17.05
C GLY A 169 -0.71 10.32 -18.06
N SER A 170 -0.88 11.64 -18.26
CA SER A 170 0.01 12.40 -19.15
C SER A 170 1.47 12.31 -18.71
N ASN A 171 2.41 12.25 -19.65
CA ASN A 171 3.84 12.32 -19.34
C ASN A 171 4.25 13.69 -18.76
N GLU A 172 3.46 14.72 -19.03
CA GLU A 172 3.72 16.10 -18.62
C GLU A 172 3.21 16.36 -17.18
N PRO A 173 4.10 16.66 -16.21
CA PRO A 173 3.71 16.83 -14.81
C PRO A 173 2.63 17.89 -14.58
N MET A 174 2.73 19.01 -15.30
CA MET A 174 1.75 20.09 -15.24
C MET A 174 0.35 19.63 -15.66
N VAL A 175 0.26 18.86 -16.75
CA VAL A 175 -1.02 18.36 -17.28
C VAL A 175 -1.67 17.40 -16.28
N ARG A 176 -0.89 16.48 -15.69
CA ARG A 176 -1.40 15.56 -14.66
C ARG A 176 -1.97 16.32 -13.45
N ARG A 177 -1.23 17.33 -12.98
CA ARG A 177 -1.64 18.13 -11.82
C ARG A 177 -2.96 18.86 -12.07
N GLU A 178 -3.09 19.52 -13.21
CA GLU A 178 -4.33 20.24 -13.54
C GLU A 178 -5.51 19.29 -13.75
N ALA A 179 -5.29 18.12 -14.36
CA ALA A 179 -6.33 17.10 -14.51
C ALA A 179 -6.85 16.58 -13.15
N VAL A 180 -5.95 16.29 -12.21
CA VAL A 180 -6.32 15.87 -10.85
C VAL A 180 -7.01 17.02 -10.09
N SER A 181 -6.51 18.25 -10.24
CA SER A 181 -7.13 19.44 -9.65
C SER A 181 -8.55 19.67 -10.17
N ALA A 182 -8.76 19.50 -11.47
CA ALA A 182 -10.07 19.63 -12.10
C ALA A 182 -11.04 18.55 -11.63
N LEU A 183 -10.62 17.27 -11.58
CA LEU A 183 -11.43 16.19 -11.01
C LEU A 183 -11.76 16.46 -9.53
N PHE A 184 -10.82 17.03 -8.78
CA PHE A 184 -11.08 17.44 -7.41
C PHE A 184 -12.14 18.54 -7.36
N ALA A 185 -11.99 19.63 -8.13
CA ALA A 185 -12.94 20.74 -8.17
C ALA A 185 -14.35 20.32 -8.61
N LEU A 186 -14.46 19.43 -9.58
CA LEU A 186 -15.73 18.86 -10.07
C LEU A 186 -16.40 17.94 -9.05
N HIS A 187 -15.64 17.36 -8.12
CA HIS A 187 -16.10 16.42 -7.09
C HIS A 187 -17.09 15.34 -7.63
N PRO A 188 -16.78 14.64 -8.74
CA PRO A 188 -17.70 13.65 -9.30
C PRO A 188 -17.94 12.54 -8.27
N SER A 189 -19.20 12.08 -8.19
CA SER A 189 -19.53 10.99 -7.30
C SER A 189 -18.80 9.71 -7.72
N HIS A 190 -18.40 8.90 -6.75
CA HIS A 190 -17.72 7.63 -7.02
C HIS A 190 -18.56 6.71 -7.93
N GLN A 191 -19.88 6.73 -7.74
CA GLN A 191 -20.82 5.96 -8.55
C GLN A 191 -20.83 6.41 -10.03
N LYS A 192 -20.58 7.70 -10.30
CA LYS A 192 -20.47 8.23 -11.67
C LYS A 192 -19.14 7.85 -12.32
N LEU A 193 -18.06 7.80 -11.55
CA LEU A 193 -16.72 7.46 -12.06
C LEU A 193 -16.53 5.98 -12.36
N LEU A 194 -17.20 5.08 -11.62
CA LEU A 194 -17.00 3.64 -11.79
C LEU A 194 -17.29 3.13 -13.21
N PRO A 195 -18.44 3.46 -13.84
CA PRO A 195 -18.71 3.08 -15.23
C PRO A 195 -17.62 3.58 -16.19
N ILE A 196 -17.18 4.83 -16.01
CA ILE A 196 -16.11 5.45 -16.81
C ILE A 196 -14.80 4.66 -16.66
N PHE A 197 -14.40 4.37 -15.42
CA PHE A 197 -13.18 3.60 -15.16
C PHE A 197 -13.22 2.21 -15.80
N THR A 198 -14.36 1.51 -15.69
CA THR A 198 -14.52 0.18 -16.29
C THR A 198 -14.53 0.21 -17.82
N LYS A 199 -15.13 1.23 -18.44
CA LYS A 199 -15.12 1.46 -19.89
C LYS A 199 -13.68 1.70 -20.40
N MET A 200 -12.91 2.49 -19.66
CA MET A 200 -11.55 2.90 -20.03
C MET A 200 -10.50 1.79 -19.85
N LEU A 201 -10.82 0.66 -19.23
CA LEU A 201 -9.88 -0.44 -18.97
C LEU A 201 -9.21 -1.00 -20.23
N GLY A 202 -9.86 -0.93 -21.40
CA GLY A 202 -9.36 -1.51 -22.64
C GLY A 202 -8.40 -0.62 -23.41
N ASP A 203 -8.72 0.67 -23.52
CA ASP A 203 -8.08 1.59 -24.48
C ASP A 203 -7.12 2.62 -23.85
N SER A 204 -7.01 2.67 -22.52
CA SER A 204 -6.18 3.66 -21.84
C SER A 204 -4.68 3.35 -21.88
N ASP A 205 -3.83 4.39 -21.82
CA ASP A 205 -2.39 4.22 -21.58
C ASP A 205 -2.10 3.34 -20.35
N PRO A 206 -1.04 2.50 -20.33
CA PRO A 206 -0.71 1.63 -19.19
C PRO A 206 -0.66 2.34 -17.83
N ALA A 207 -0.18 3.59 -17.79
CA ALA A 207 -0.09 4.37 -16.56
C ALA A 207 -1.48 4.79 -16.05
N VAL A 208 -2.40 5.15 -16.95
CA VAL A 208 -3.81 5.42 -16.60
C VAL A 208 -4.47 4.12 -16.16
N ARG A 209 -4.29 3.05 -16.93
CA ARG A 209 -4.91 1.74 -16.69
C ARG A 209 -4.59 1.18 -15.30
N LEU A 210 -3.34 1.25 -14.86
CA LEU A 210 -2.96 0.80 -13.52
C LEU A 210 -3.70 1.57 -12.41
N ARG A 211 -3.84 2.89 -12.57
CA ARG A 211 -4.60 3.74 -11.62
C ARG A 211 -6.08 3.39 -11.63
N LEU A 212 -6.65 3.13 -12.81
CA LEU A 212 -8.04 2.67 -12.94
C LEU A 212 -8.23 1.31 -12.25
N MET A 213 -7.34 0.35 -12.48
CA MET A 213 -7.39 -0.96 -11.83
C MET A 213 -7.37 -0.82 -10.31
N ASN A 214 -6.49 0.02 -9.76
CA ASN A 214 -6.44 0.27 -8.31
C ASN A 214 -7.74 0.90 -7.80
N ALA A 215 -8.23 1.96 -8.46
CA ALA A 215 -9.45 2.64 -8.06
C ALA A 215 -10.68 1.72 -8.12
N ILE A 216 -10.81 0.90 -9.16
CA ILE A 216 -11.89 -0.08 -9.32
C ILE A 216 -11.78 -1.18 -8.26
N THR A 217 -10.56 -1.65 -7.96
CA THR A 217 -10.34 -2.68 -6.92
C THR A 217 -10.71 -2.15 -5.54
N GLU A 218 -10.35 -0.90 -5.21
CA GLU A 218 -10.71 -0.27 -3.94
C GLU A 218 -12.23 -0.08 -3.76
N SER A 219 -12.99 -0.01 -4.85
CA SER A 219 -14.46 0.03 -4.82
C SER A 219 -15.11 -1.27 -4.37
N GLY A 220 -14.37 -2.38 -4.36
CA GLY A 220 -14.87 -3.68 -3.93
C GLY A 220 -16.08 -4.14 -4.75
N LYS A 221 -17.06 -4.74 -4.06
CA LYS A 221 -18.32 -5.21 -4.65
C LYS A 221 -19.04 -4.19 -5.55
N ALA A 222 -18.93 -2.88 -5.29
CA ALA A 222 -19.62 -1.85 -6.09
C ALA A 222 -19.15 -1.80 -7.56
N ALA A 223 -17.93 -2.26 -7.85
CA ALA A 223 -17.39 -2.31 -9.21
C ALA A 223 -17.88 -3.52 -10.03
N VAL A 224 -18.39 -4.57 -9.37
CA VAL A 224 -18.69 -5.86 -10.01
C VAL A 224 -19.65 -5.74 -11.22
N PRO A 225 -20.74 -4.95 -11.18
CA PRO A 225 -21.61 -4.80 -12.35
C PRO A 225 -20.88 -4.22 -13.58
N GLY A 226 -20.02 -3.22 -13.39
CA GLY A 226 -19.22 -2.64 -14.47
C GLY A 226 -18.16 -3.59 -14.99
N LEU A 227 -17.55 -4.40 -14.11
CA LEU A 227 -16.61 -5.45 -14.49
C LEU A 227 -17.27 -6.55 -15.31
N ILE A 228 -18.50 -6.97 -14.97
CA ILE A 228 -19.29 -7.93 -15.76
C ILE A 228 -19.52 -7.42 -17.18
N SER A 229 -19.84 -6.14 -17.35
CA SER A 229 -19.94 -5.51 -18.67
C SER A 229 -18.59 -5.48 -19.39
N ALA A 230 -17.50 -5.18 -18.69
CA ALA A 230 -16.16 -5.16 -19.27
C ALA A 230 -15.67 -6.55 -19.72
N LEU A 231 -16.10 -7.64 -19.09
CA LEU A 231 -15.79 -9.01 -19.54
C LEU A 231 -16.29 -9.32 -20.96
N GLN A 232 -17.28 -8.58 -21.46
CA GLN A 232 -17.84 -8.78 -22.80
C GLN A 232 -17.01 -8.10 -23.91
N ASN A 233 -16.03 -7.26 -23.56
CA ASN A 233 -15.19 -6.56 -24.50
C ASN A 233 -13.77 -7.14 -24.50
N GLU A 234 -13.29 -7.56 -25.68
CA GLU A 234 -11.99 -8.22 -25.84
C GLU A 234 -10.80 -7.42 -25.28
N LYS A 235 -10.84 -6.08 -25.39
CA LYS A 235 -9.76 -5.21 -24.92
C LYS A 235 -9.71 -5.07 -23.40
N SER A 236 -10.87 -5.17 -22.72
CA SER A 236 -10.98 -4.97 -21.27
C SER A 236 -11.16 -6.27 -20.48
N ALA A 237 -11.55 -7.38 -21.12
CA ALA A 237 -11.84 -8.65 -20.46
C ALA A 237 -10.67 -9.17 -19.62
N LEU A 238 -9.44 -9.10 -20.14
CA LEU A 238 -8.24 -9.51 -19.40
C LEU A 238 -8.11 -8.76 -18.07
N TRP A 239 -8.23 -7.43 -18.12
CA TRP A 239 -8.10 -6.58 -16.93
C TRP A 239 -9.25 -6.79 -15.95
N ALA A 240 -10.46 -6.98 -16.48
CA ALA A 240 -11.61 -7.31 -15.65
C ALA A 240 -11.42 -8.64 -14.91
N CYS A 241 -10.91 -9.69 -15.56
CA CYS A 241 -10.57 -10.96 -14.90
C CYS A 241 -9.56 -10.76 -13.75
N LEU A 242 -8.51 -9.96 -13.97
CA LEU A 242 -7.49 -9.70 -12.95
C LEU A 242 -8.07 -8.97 -11.73
N ILE A 243 -8.92 -7.96 -11.95
CA ILE A 243 -9.59 -7.23 -10.86
C ILE A 243 -10.56 -8.16 -10.12
N LEU A 244 -11.39 -8.92 -10.83
CA LEU A 244 -12.34 -9.86 -10.21
C LEU A 244 -11.63 -10.94 -9.38
N ARG A 245 -10.47 -11.42 -9.84
CA ARG A 245 -9.61 -12.33 -9.07
C ARG A 245 -9.11 -11.71 -7.78
N GLN A 246 -8.72 -10.44 -7.83
CA GLN A 246 -8.25 -9.69 -6.65
C GLN A 246 -9.39 -9.44 -5.64
N LEU A 247 -10.61 -9.22 -6.13
CA LEU A 247 -11.81 -9.07 -5.29
C LEU A 247 -12.24 -10.40 -4.64
N GLY A 248 -11.94 -11.53 -5.27
CA GLY A 248 -12.19 -12.85 -4.70
C GLY A 248 -13.69 -13.11 -4.44
N PRO A 249 -14.08 -13.57 -3.23
CA PRO A 249 -15.48 -13.88 -2.93
C PRO A 249 -16.47 -12.72 -3.08
N GLU A 250 -16.01 -11.46 -2.98
CA GLU A 250 -16.89 -10.28 -3.19
C GLU A 250 -17.41 -10.17 -4.62
N ALA A 251 -16.71 -10.78 -5.58
CA ALA A 251 -17.03 -10.80 -7.00
C ALA A 251 -17.86 -12.02 -7.43
N ALA A 252 -18.48 -12.76 -6.49
CA ALA A 252 -19.27 -13.96 -6.76
C ALA A 252 -20.34 -13.78 -7.86
N ASP A 253 -20.95 -12.59 -7.96
CA ASP A 253 -21.97 -12.27 -8.96
C ASP A 253 -21.42 -12.30 -10.40
N ALA A 254 -20.09 -12.26 -10.59
CA ALA A 254 -19.42 -12.37 -11.89
C ALA A 254 -19.13 -13.83 -12.32
N ALA A 255 -19.33 -14.82 -11.45
CA ALA A 255 -19.04 -16.23 -11.76
C ALA A 255 -19.72 -16.74 -13.06
N PRO A 256 -20.99 -16.42 -13.37
CA PRO A 256 -21.59 -16.83 -14.64
C PRO A 256 -20.88 -16.27 -15.88
N ALA A 257 -20.48 -14.99 -15.82
CA ALA A 257 -19.79 -14.33 -16.92
C ALA A 257 -18.36 -14.88 -17.11
N LEU A 258 -17.67 -15.17 -16.01
CA LEU A 258 -16.35 -15.82 -16.04
C LEU A 258 -16.45 -17.25 -16.59
N ALA A 259 -17.44 -18.04 -16.17
CA ALA A 259 -17.66 -19.39 -16.70
C ALA A 259 -17.93 -19.38 -18.21
N LYS A 260 -18.70 -18.40 -18.71
CA LYS A 260 -18.87 -18.20 -20.15
C LYS A 260 -17.53 -17.91 -20.85
N LEU A 261 -16.66 -17.08 -20.27
CA LEU A 261 -15.32 -16.84 -20.83
C LEU A 261 -14.41 -18.07 -20.77
N VAL A 262 -14.57 -18.97 -19.79
CA VAL A 262 -13.83 -20.23 -19.76
C VAL A 262 -14.20 -21.12 -20.95
N ALA A 263 -15.50 -21.18 -21.28
CA ALA A 263 -16.01 -21.93 -22.41
C ALA A 263 -15.68 -21.29 -23.77
N ASP A 264 -15.97 -19.99 -23.92
CA ASP A 264 -16.01 -19.30 -25.22
C ASP A 264 -14.84 -18.34 -25.46
N GLY A 265 -14.06 -18.03 -24.42
CA GLY A 265 -12.98 -17.03 -24.49
C GLY A 265 -11.80 -17.48 -25.35
N LYS A 266 -10.79 -16.60 -25.49
CA LYS A 266 -9.59 -16.90 -26.29
C LYS A 266 -8.31 -16.62 -25.51
N GLY A 267 -7.30 -17.45 -25.77
CA GLY A 267 -5.94 -17.27 -25.26
C GLY A 267 -5.87 -17.07 -23.75
N ILE A 268 -5.11 -16.05 -23.33
CA ILE A 268 -4.84 -15.75 -21.92
C ILE A 268 -6.11 -15.41 -21.11
N VAL A 269 -7.18 -14.95 -21.75
CA VAL A 269 -8.44 -14.59 -21.07
C VAL A 269 -9.11 -15.81 -20.45
N ARG A 270 -9.09 -16.98 -21.12
CA ARG A 270 -9.62 -18.24 -20.55
C ARG A 270 -8.88 -18.62 -19.27
N ARG A 271 -7.55 -18.55 -19.32
CA ARG A 271 -6.69 -18.82 -18.16
C ARG A 271 -7.00 -17.86 -17.00
N GLU A 272 -7.09 -16.56 -17.25
CA GLU A 272 -7.39 -15.61 -16.17
C GLU A 272 -8.83 -15.74 -15.65
N ALA A 273 -9.79 -16.14 -16.48
CA ALA A 273 -11.15 -16.45 -16.04
C ALA A 273 -11.17 -17.67 -15.11
N LEU A 274 -10.41 -18.73 -15.40
CA LEU A 274 -10.23 -19.89 -14.51
C LEU A 274 -9.64 -19.47 -13.15
N LEU A 275 -8.58 -18.65 -13.16
CA LEU A 275 -7.95 -18.17 -11.93
C LEU A 275 -8.86 -17.22 -11.13
N ALA A 276 -9.68 -16.41 -11.80
CA ALA A 276 -10.71 -15.61 -11.15
C ALA A 276 -11.77 -16.49 -10.48
N LEU A 277 -12.28 -17.53 -11.16
CA LEU A 277 -13.21 -18.50 -10.56
C LEU A 277 -12.59 -19.21 -9.35
N ALA A 278 -11.31 -19.60 -9.42
CA ALA A 278 -10.58 -20.22 -8.31
C ALA A 278 -10.51 -19.34 -7.03
N SER A 279 -10.61 -18.02 -7.18
CA SER A 279 -10.65 -17.07 -6.05
C SER A 279 -12.04 -16.92 -5.40
N MET A 280 -13.08 -17.54 -5.98
CA MET A 280 -14.47 -17.51 -5.52
C MET A 280 -15.09 -18.92 -5.50
N PRO A 281 -14.53 -19.87 -4.73
CA PRO A 281 -14.82 -21.30 -4.85
C PRO A 281 -16.30 -21.66 -4.67
N LYS A 282 -17.00 -21.01 -3.73
CA LYS A 282 -18.44 -21.23 -3.50
C LYS A 282 -19.31 -20.86 -4.72
N ALA A 283 -18.96 -19.81 -5.45
CA ALA A 283 -19.70 -19.41 -6.65
C ALA A 283 -19.29 -20.28 -7.85
N ALA A 284 -18.00 -20.64 -7.92
CA ALA A 284 -17.45 -21.46 -8.99
C ALA A 284 -17.94 -22.93 -8.96
N SER A 285 -18.44 -23.44 -7.83
CA SER A 285 -18.93 -24.82 -7.72
C SER A 285 -20.07 -25.16 -8.67
N ALA A 286 -20.87 -24.17 -9.09
CA ALA A 286 -21.92 -24.36 -10.08
C ALA A 286 -21.40 -24.58 -11.52
N TYR A 287 -20.10 -24.40 -11.75
CA TYR A 287 -19.47 -24.40 -13.08
C TYR A 287 -18.35 -25.44 -13.21
N GLN A 288 -18.30 -26.44 -12.33
CA GLN A 288 -17.27 -27.48 -12.33
C GLN A 288 -17.16 -28.22 -13.67
N GLU A 289 -18.29 -28.57 -14.30
CA GLU A 289 -18.29 -29.23 -15.61
C GLU A 289 -17.66 -28.36 -16.70
N SER A 290 -18.01 -27.06 -16.73
CA SER A 290 -17.42 -26.09 -17.66
C SER A 290 -15.91 -25.96 -17.45
N ILE A 291 -15.45 -25.90 -16.20
CA ILE A 291 -14.03 -25.88 -15.85
C ILE A 291 -13.35 -27.20 -16.27
N ALA A 292 -14.01 -28.33 -16.06
CA ALA A 292 -13.46 -29.66 -16.36
C ALA A 292 -13.23 -29.89 -17.87
N THR A 293 -13.97 -29.21 -18.76
CA THR A 293 -13.67 -29.23 -20.20
C THR A 293 -12.26 -28.73 -20.53
N CYS A 294 -11.69 -27.88 -19.68
CA CYS A 294 -10.34 -27.33 -19.87
C CYS A 294 -9.22 -28.29 -19.42
N LEU A 295 -9.54 -29.45 -18.82
CA LEU A 295 -8.55 -30.46 -18.44
C LEU A 295 -7.92 -31.16 -19.65
N GLU A 296 -8.59 -31.12 -20.81
CA GLU A 296 -8.11 -31.71 -22.07
C GLU A 296 -7.23 -30.75 -22.87
N ASP A 297 -7.23 -29.46 -22.50
CA ASP A 297 -6.40 -28.43 -23.12
C ASP A 297 -5.06 -28.33 -22.39
N SER A 298 -3.97 -28.70 -23.07
CA SER A 298 -2.62 -28.68 -22.51
C SER A 298 -2.19 -27.32 -21.93
N THR A 299 -2.76 -26.21 -22.39
CA THR A 299 -2.44 -24.87 -21.89
C THR A 299 -3.29 -24.45 -20.69
N LEU A 300 -4.41 -25.12 -20.46
CA LEU A 300 -5.39 -24.77 -19.41
C LEU A 300 -5.57 -25.84 -18.34
N VAL A 301 -5.03 -27.05 -18.55
CA VAL A 301 -5.15 -28.17 -17.60
C VAL A 301 -4.68 -27.79 -16.20
N VAL A 302 -3.58 -27.02 -16.08
CA VAL A 302 -3.05 -26.56 -14.80
C VAL A 302 -3.98 -25.56 -14.08
N PRO A 303 -4.35 -24.40 -14.68
CA PRO A 303 -5.28 -23.48 -14.03
C PRO A 303 -6.68 -24.09 -13.80
N ALA A 304 -7.14 -25.00 -14.65
CA ALA A 304 -8.40 -25.72 -14.46
C ALA A 304 -8.33 -26.67 -13.26
N THR A 305 -7.27 -27.47 -13.15
CA THR A 305 -7.01 -28.35 -12.00
C THR A 305 -6.92 -27.53 -10.71
N TYR A 306 -6.24 -26.38 -10.74
CA TYR A 306 -6.17 -25.48 -9.60
C TYR A 306 -7.56 -24.98 -9.18
N ALA A 307 -8.37 -24.52 -10.14
CA ALA A 307 -9.73 -24.05 -9.87
C ALA A 307 -10.61 -25.15 -9.25
N LEU A 308 -10.56 -26.37 -9.81
CA LEU A 308 -11.30 -27.53 -9.29
C LEU A 308 -10.87 -27.90 -7.87
N GLY A 309 -9.57 -27.95 -7.59
CA GLY A 309 -9.06 -28.19 -6.25
C GLY A 309 -9.54 -27.12 -5.25
N ARG A 310 -9.46 -25.84 -5.64
CA ARG A 310 -9.91 -24.72 -4.80
C ARG A 310 -11.40 -24.75 -4.48
N ILE A 311 -12.24 -25.27 -5.38
CA ILE A 311 -13.67 -25.44 -5.14
C ILE A 311 -13.93 -26.44 -3.99
N GLY A 312 -13.03 -27.40 -3.78
CA GLY A 312 -13.04 -28.28 -2.61
C GLY A 312 -13.91 -29.53 -2.76
N ASN A 313 -14.72 -29.63 -3.81
CA ASN A 313 -15.41 -30.86 -4.19
C ASN A 313 -15.39 -31.04 -5.71
N MET A 314 -15.15 -32.28 -6.15
CA MET A 314 -15.12 -32.64 -7.57
C MET A 314 -16.16 -33.74 -7.82
N PRO A 315 -16.93 -33.68 -8.92
CA PRO A 315 -17.74 -34.81 -9.36
C PRO A 315 -16.83 -36.01 -9.69
N ASN A 316 -17.32 -37.23 -9.47
CA ASN A 316 -16.52 -38.46 -9.60
C ASN A 316 -15.82 -38.60 -10.97
N ASP A 317 -16.47 -38.19 -12.06
CA ASP A 317 -15.92 -38.24 -13.41
C ASP A 317 -14.81 -37.19 -13.62
N VAL A 318 -14.99 -35.99 -13.06
CA VAL A 318 -13.97 -34.93 -13.07
C VAL A 318 -12.77 -35.33 -12.22
N GLU A 319 -13.01 -35.89 -11.03
CA GLU A 319 -11.97 -36.37 -10.14
C GLU A 319 -11.17 -37.50 -10.80
N ALA A 320 -11.82 -38.43 -11.50
CA ALA A 320 -11.14 -39.48 -12.25
C ALA A 320 -10.19 -38.91 -13.32
N LYS A 321 -10.58 -37.83 -14.01
CA LYS A 321 -9.68 -37.12 -14.96
C LYS A 321 -8.48 -36.49 -14.24
N VAL A 322 -8.70 -35.82 -13.10
CA VAL A 322 -7.62 -35.23 -12.30
C VAL A 322 -6.68 -36.32 -11.78
N LYS A 323 -7.20 -37.46 -11.34
CA LYS A 323 -6.42 -38.62 -10.90
C LYS A 323 -5.55 -39.20 -12.00
N ALA A 324 -6.06 -39.31 -13.22
CA ALA A 324 -5.25 -39.74 -14.37
C ALA A 324 -4.07 -38.78 -14.64
N ASN A 325 -4.27 -37.48 -14.42
CA ASN A 325 -3.24 -36.45 -14.64
C ASN A 325 -2.09 -36.47 -13.62
N VAL A 326 -2.23 -37.17 -12.48
CA VAL A 326 -1.13 -37.38 -11.51
C VAL A 326 0.06 -38.12 -12.15
N GLU A 327 -0.22 -38.99 -13.12
CA GLU A 327 0.77 -39.75 -13.89
C GLU A 327 1.23 -39.02 -15.16
N SER A 328 0.90 -37.73 -15.29
CA SER A 328 1.33 -36.92 -16.44
C SER A 328 2.86 -36.82 -16.51
N LYS A 329 3.38 -36.85 -17.75
CA LYS A 329 4.80 -36.58 -18.02
C LYS A 329 5.18 -35.12 -17.77
N ASP A 330 4.20 -34.21 -17.77
CA ASP A 330 4.41 -32.82 -17.40
C ASP A 330 4.42 -32.71 -15.85
N PRO A 331 5.57 -32.38 -15.23
CA PRO A 331 5.68 -32.29 -13.78
C PRO A 331 4.72 -31.28 -13.15
N MET A 332 4.37 -30.20 -13.87
CA MET A 332 3.44 -29.19 -13.35
C MET A 332 2.02 -29.73 -13.30
N VAL A 333 1.60 -30.47 -14.34
CA VAL A 333 0.29 -31.13 -14.38
C VAL A 333 0.21 -32.17 -13.27
N ALA A 334 1.20 -33.06 -13.18
CA ALA A 334 1.25 -34.11 -12.16
C ALA A 334 1.20 -33.54 -10.73
N THR A 335 2.01 -32.52 -10.45
CA THR A 335 2.08 -31.88 -9.13
C THR A 335 0.77 -31.19 -8.77
N MET A 336 0.17 -30.46 -9.70
CA MET A 336 -1.08 -29.75 -9.42
C MET A 336 -2.28 -30.69 -9.30
N SER A 337 -2.29 -31.81 -10.03
CA SER A 337 -3.29 -32.84 -9.86
C SER A 337 -3.17 -33.56 -8.52
N ALA A 338 -1.96 -33.89 -8.09
CA ALA A 338 -1.73 -34.46 -6.75
C ALA A 338 -2.18 -33.48 -5.64
N TRP A 339 -1.83 -32.19 -5.77
CA TRP A 339 -2.30 -31.14 -4.87
C TRP A 339 -3.83 -31.05 -4.82
N ALA A 340 -4.51 -31.04 -5.97
CA ALA A 340 -5.97 -30.90 -6.01
C ALA A 340 -6.68 -32.08 -5.32
N LEU A 341 -6.17 -33.30 -5.49
CA LEU A 341 -6.70 -34.48 -4.80
C LEU A 341 -6.46 -34.41 -3.30
N ALA A 342 -5.23 -34.09 -2.86
CA ALA A 342 -4.92 -33.94 -1.44
C ALA A 342 -5.73 -32.82 -0.76
N PHE A 343 -5.97 -31.72 -1.47
CA PHE A 343 -6.74 -30.58 -0.96
C PHE A 343 -8.24 -30.89 -0.84
N THR A 344 -8.78 -31.70 -1.76
CA THR A 344 -10.20 -32.13 -1.73
C THR A 344 -10.44 -33.32 -0.80
N HIS A 345 -9.40 -34.07 -0.44
CA HIS A 345 -9.43 -35.21 0.48
C HIS A 345 -8.52 -34.96 1.69
N PRO A 346 -8.86 -33.99 2.56
CA PRO A 346 -8.01 -33.60 3.69
C PRO A 346 -7.87 -34.69 4.77
N ASP A 347 -8.54 -35.83 4.66
CA ASP A 347 -8.36 -36.97 5.57
C ASP A 347 -7.47 -38.08 4.96
N ASP A 348 -7.09 -37.97 3.68
CA ASP A 348 -6.22 -38.94 3.01
C ASP A 348 -4.75 -38.55 3.17
N GLU A 349 -4.12 -39.14 4.19
CA GLU A 349 -2.70 -38.92 4.50
C GLU A 349 -1.75 -39.39 3.38
N ALA A 350 -2.14 -40.37 2.56
CA ALA A 350 -1.31 -40.83 1.46
C ALA A 350 -1.27 -39.79 0.34
N LEU A 351 -2.43 -39.22 -0.01
CA LEU A 351 -2.52 -38.12 -0.98
C LEU A 351 -1.78 -36.88 -0.49
N LYS A 352 -1.94 -36.51 0.78
CA LYS A 352 -1.19 -35.38 1.36
C LYS A 352 0.31 -35.59 1.25
N LYS A 353 0.81 -36.76 1.66
CA LYS A 353 2.24 -37.05 1.64
C LYS A 353 2.81 -36.98 0.23
N ASP A 354 2.15 -37.59 -0.76
CA ASP A 354 2.57 -37.52 -2.16
C ASP A 354 2.55 -36.08 -2.69
N ALA A 355 1.49 -35.32 -2.41
CA ALA A 355 1.37 -33.93 -2.84
C ALA A 355 2.47 -33.05 -2.22
N ILE A 356 2.72 -33.16 -0.90
CA ILE A 356 3.77 -32.42 -0.20
C ILE A 356 5.13 -32.72 -0.83
N HIS A 357 5.47 -33.99 -1.06
CA HIS A 357 6.74 -34.38 -1.66
C HIS A 357 6.94 -33.79 -3.07
N ARG A 358 5.91 -33.85 -3.92
CA ARG A 358 5.95 -33.28 -5.28
C ARG A 358 6.08 -31.76 -5.27
N LEU A 359 5.32 -31.09 -4.41
CA LEU A 359 5.39 -29.63 -4.27
C LEU A 359 6.75 -29.21 -3.70
N ALA A 360 7.28 -29.90 -2.68
CA ALA A 360 8.62 -29.62 -2.14
C ALA A 360 9.70 -29.76 -3.22
N THR A 361 9.65 -30.81 -4.04
CA THR A 361 10.51 -30.96 -5.22
C THR A 361 10.36 -29.78 -6.18
N GLY A 362 9.12 -29.32 -6.41
CA GLY A 362 8.80 -28.18 -7.27
C GLY A 362 9.36 -26.83 -6.78
N ILE A 363 9.65 -26.68 -5.48
CA ILE A 363 10.34 -25.50 -4.94
C ILE A 363 11.73 -25.35 -5.56
N GLY A 364 12.44 -26.45 -5.82
CA GLY A 364 13.76 -26.46 -6.46
C GLY A 364 13.74 -26.27 -7.98
N SER A 365 12.57 -26.06 -8.60
CA SER A 365 12.44 -25.99 -10.06
C SER A 365 13.15 -24.76 -10.65
N SER A 366 13.76 -24.93 -11.83
CA SER A 366 14.27 -23.81 -12.64
C SER A 366 13.15 -22.89 -13.14
N ASN A 367 11.92 -23.39 -13.26
CA ASN A 367 10.77 -22.62 -13.72
C ASN A 367 10.15 -21.82 -12.55
N PRO A 368 10.14 -20.47 -12.63
CA PRO A 368 9.60 -19.62 -11.56
C PRO A 368 8.12 -19.84 -11.28
N ILE A 369 7.34 -20.24 -12.29
CA ILE A 369 5.91 -20.52 -12.14
C ILE A 369 5.73 -21.79 -11.29
N VAL A 370 6.51 -22.84 -11.55
CA VAL A 370 6.47 -24.09 -10.77
C VAL A 370 6.81 -23.81 -9.31
N ARG A 371 7.84 -23.01 -9.03
CA ARG A 371 8.23 -22.64 -7.66
C ARG A 371 7.11 -21.91 -6.93
N ALA A 372 6.54 -20.88 -7.56
CA ALA A 372 5.48 -20.09 -6.95
C ALA A 372 4.23 -20.92 -6.64
N MET A 373 3.81 -21.77 -7.58
CA MET A 373 2.65 -22.65 -7.38
C MET A 373 2.92 -23.72 -6.32
N SER A 374 4.14 -24.24 -6.27
CA SER A 374 4.54 -25.24 -5.27
C SER A 374 4.54 -24.65 -3.86
N SER A 375 5.10 -23.45 -3.70
CA SER A 375 5.09 -22.70 -2.45
C SER A 375 3.66 -22.44 -1.97
N GLN A 376 2.79 -21.96 -2.85
CA GLN A 376 1.39 -21.71 -2.52
C GLN A 376 0.61 -23.01 -2.22
N GLY A 377 0.90 -24.10 -2.92
CA GLY A 377 0.32 -25.41 -2.70
C GLY A 377 0.63 -25.94 -1.31
N LEU A 378 1.91 -25.89 -0.91
CA LEU A 378 2.35 -26.31 0.43
C LEU A 378 1.68 -25.50 1.54
N ILE A 379 1.60 -24.16 1.38
CA ILE A 379 0.90 -23.28 2.32
C ILE A 379 -0.58 -23.69 2.44
N SER A 380 -1.24 -23.99 1.32
CA SER A 380 -2.67 -24.32 1.32
C SER A 380 -2.98 -25.69 1.95
N LEU A 381 -2.05 -26.65 1.87
CA LEU A 381 -2.18 -27.95 2.51
C LEU A 381 -1.92 -27.91 4.02
N GLN A 382 -1.40 -26.79 4.54
CA GLN A 382 -1.06 -26.62 5.96
C GLN A 382 -0.16 -27.75 6.47
N ALA A 383 0.84 -28.12 5.67
CA ALA A 383 1.78 -29.16 6.03
C ALA A 383 2.51 -28.81 7.34
N GLU A 384 2.66 -29.82 8.20
CA GLU A 384 3.33 -29.65 9.49
C GLU A 384 4.77 -29.14 9.31
N PRO A 385 5.25 -28.19 10.14
CA PRO A 385 6.57 -27.58 9.97
C PRO A 385 7.74 -28.56 9.91
N GLU A 386 7.70 -29.65 10.68
CA GLU A 386 8.77 -30.65 10.68
C GLU A 386 8.76 -31.51 9.41
N THR A 387 7.58 -31.81 8.87
CA THR A 387 7.45 -32.47 7.56
C THR A 387 8.00 -31.56 6.46
N LEU A 388 7.65 -30.28 6.48
CA LEU A 388 8.20 -29.29 5.56
C LEU A 388 9.73 -29.19 5.70
N LYS A 389 10.25 -29.20 6.92
CA LYS A 389 11.70 -29.13 7.15
C LYS A 389 12.43 -30.30 6.48
N ALA A 390 11.90 -31.51 6.62
CA ALA A 390 12.47 -32.71 6.02
C ALA A 390 12.40 -32.68 4.48
N GLU A 391 11.24 -32.33 3.92
CA GLU A 391 11.02 -32.32 2.47
C GLU A 391 11.73 -31.15 1.76
N LEU A 392 11.95 -30.03 2.46
CA LEU A 392 12.61 -28.84 1.91
C LEU A 392 14.12 -28.86 2.06
N GLN A 393 14.68 -29.85 2.77
CA GLN A 393 16.12 -29.93 3.01
C GLN A 393 16.90 -29.91 1.68
N ASP A 394 16.60 -30.82 0.77
CA ASP A 394 17.29 -30.90 -0.53
C ASP A 394 17.02 -29.70 -1.45
N PRO A 395 15.77 -29.24 -1.67
CA PRO A 395 15.50 -28.15 -2.62
C PRO A 395 15.93 -26.76 -2.13
N LEU A 396 16.10 -26.54 -0.82
CA LEU A 396 16.50 -25.24 -0.28
C LEU A 396 17.97 -25.17 0.16
N ASN A 397 18.55 -26.29 0.62
CA ASN A 397 19.94 -26.28 1.04
C ASN A 397 20.86 -25.93 -0.14
N GLU A 398 21.75 -24.96 0.06
CA GLU A 398 22.64 -24.42 -0.98
C GLU A 398 21.94 -23.85 -2.24
N ALA A 399 20.62 -23.71 -2.21
CA ALA A 399 19.86 -23.14 -3.32
C ALA A 399 20.22 -21.67 -3.57
N GLY A 400 20.19 -21.29 -4.86
CA GLY A 400 20.41 -19.91 -5.28
C GLY A 400 19.26 -18.97 -4.93
N GLU A 401 19.52 -17.66 -5.02
CA GLU A 401 18.58 -16.59 -4.70
C GLU A 401 17.15 -16.78 -5.26
N PRO A 402 16.94 -17.19 -6.53
CA PRO A 402 15.57 -17.31 -7.06
C PRO A 402 14.72 -18.38 -6.36
N VAL A 403 15.36 -19.44 -5.87
CA VAL A 403 14.65 -20.52 -5.16
C VAL A 403 14.29 -20.06 -3.76
N VAL A 404 15.26 -19.49 -3.03
CA VAL A 404 15.08 -18.98 -1.67
C VAL A 404 14.04 -17.85 -1.64
N SER A 405 14.09 -16.93 -2.60
CA SER A 405 13.14 -15.81 -2.72
C SER A 405 11.69 -16.27 -2.90
N ASN A 406 11.44 -17.27 -3.74
CA ASN A 406 10.10 -17.82 -3.91
C ASN A 406 9.60 -18.62 -2.69
N ALA A 407 10.51 -19.11 -1.84
CA ALA A 407 10.18 -19.88 -0.65
C ALA A 407 9.92 -19.01 0.59
N VAL A 408 10.30 -17.73 0.62
CA VAL A 408 10.16 -16.86 1.82
C VAL A 408 8.75 -16.88 2.43
N GLY A 409 7.71 -16.82 1.60
CA GLY A 409 6.32 -16.92 2.05
C GLY A 409 6.02 -18.23 2.78
N LEU A 410 6.50 -19.36 2.26
CA LEU A 410 6.40 -20.68 2.88
C LEU A 410 7.22 -20.77 4.18
N LEU A 411 8.44 -20.21 4.20
CA LEU A 411 9.28 -20.18 5.40
C LEU A 411 8.57 -19.49 6.58
N SER A 412 7.76 -18.46 6.31
CA SER A 412 6.98 -17.77 7.34
C SER A 412 5.96 -18.67 8.05
N THR A 413 5.51 -19.78 7.43
CA THR A 413 4.54 -20.71 8.04
C THR A 413 5.20 -21.82 8.85
N MET A 414 6.52 -21.98 8.75
CA MET A 414 7.26 -23.07 9.42
C MET A 414 7.73 -22.73 10.84
N GLY A 415 7.66 -21.46 11.25
CA GLY A 415 8.16 -21.05 12.55
C GLY A 415 9.67 -21.33 12.72
N PRO A 416 10.13 -21.86 13.87
CA PRO A 416 11.56 -22.10 14.14
C PRO A 416 12.23 -23.09 13.20
N ALA A 417 11.45 -24.00 12.60
CA ALA A 417 11.97 -24.97 11.64
C ALA A 417 12.55 -24.30 10.37
N ALA A 418 12.22 -23.02 10.12
CA ALA A 418 12.75 -22.25 9.01
C ALA A 418 14.08 -21.51 9.28
N ILE A 419 14.63 -21.54 10.50
CA ILE A 419 15.79 -20.70 10.86
C ILE A 419 16.98 -20.91 9.92
N ASP A 420 17.35 -22.15 9.63
CA ASP A 420 18.49 -22.45 8.75
C ASP A 420 18.28 -21.84 7.34
N TYR A 421 17.05 -21.94 6.82
CA TYR A 421 16.67 -21.38 5.52
C TYR A 421 16.58 -19.84 5.54
N LEU A 422 16.15 -19.25 6.66
CA LEU A 422 16.11 -17.80 6.85
C LEU A 422 17.52 -17.21 6.94
N LEU A 423 18.46 -17.90 7.60
CA LEU A 423 19.87 -17.51 7.63
C LEU A 423 20.49 -17.49 6.22
N GLN A 424 20.10 -18.42 5.35
CA GLN A 424 20.47 -18.38 3.93
C GLN A 424 19.82 -17.20 3.21
N ALA A 425 18.54 -16.93 3.47
CA ALA A 425 17.81 -15.80 2.89
C ALA A 425 18.37 -14.42 3.30
N LEU A 426 19.08 -14.30 4.44
CA LEU A 426 19.78 -13.07 4.83
C LEU A 426 20.93 -12.71 3.87
N LYS A 427 21.54 -13.71 3.21
CA LYS A 427 22.68 -13.51 2.32
C LYS A 427 22.28 -12.74 1.05
N TYR A 428 21.03 -12.86 0.60
CA TYR A 428 20.56 -12.24 -0.64
C TYR A 428 19.87 -10.89 -0.39
N PRO A 429 20.26 -9.81 -1.08
CA PRO A 429 19.65 -8.49 -0.91
C PRO A 429 18.13 -8.46 -1.09
N SER A 430 17.58 -9.24 -2.04
CA SER A 430 16.15 -9.24 -2.35
C SER A 430 15.28 -9.85 -1.24
N THR A 431 15.82 -10.78 -0.45
CA THR A 431 15.11 -11.50 0.61
C THR A 431 15.51 -11.09 2.01
N ARG A 432 16.60 -10.34 2.16
CA ARG A 432 17.20 -9.99 3.45
C ARG A 432 16.20 -9.32 4.38
N TYR A 433 15.47 -8.32 3.89
CA TYR A 433 14.47 -7.61 4.72
C TYR A 433 13.38 -8.55 5.24
N ASP A 434 12.78 -9.35 4.37
CA ASP A 434 11.70 -10.26 4.77
C ASP A 434 12.20 -11.34 5.73
N ALA A 435 13.41 -11.87 5.52
CA ALA A 435 14.03 -12.83 6.42
C ALA A 435 14.26 -12.24 7.82
N ILE A 436 14.76 -11.00 7.94
CA ILE A 436 14.92 -10.32 9.24
C ILE A 436 13.58 -10.18 9.96
N VAL A 437 12.52 -9.79 9.23
CA VAL A 437 11.18 -9.62 9.78
C VAL A 437 10.63 -10.95 10.29
N ILE A 438 10.76 -12.02 9.50
CA ILE A 438 10.28 -13.36 9.88
C ILE A 438 11.01 -13.83 11.13
N ILE A 439 12.36 -13.75 11.16
CA ILE A 439 13.17 -14.14 12.31
C ILE A 439 12.73 -13.40 13.57
N GLY A 440 12.56 -12.08 13.50
CA GLY A 440 12.10 -11.30 14.66
C GLY A 440 10.70 -11.69 15.13
N ASN A 441 9.79 -12.03 14.22
CA ASN A 441 8.44 -12.45 14.54
C ASN A 441 8.36 -13.86 15.17
N LEU A 442 9.46 -14.65 15.15
CA LEU A 442 9.56 -15.90 15.90
C LEU A 442 9.67 -15.68 17.43
N GLY A 443 9.93 -14.44 17.87
CA GLY A 443 10.16 -14.13 19.28
C GLY A 443 11.42 -14.83 19.80
N GLU A 444 11.39 -15.31 21.06
CA GLU A 444 12.55 -15.98 21.67
C GLU A 444 13.07 -17.18 20.88
N LYS A 445 12.20 -17.83 20.09
CA LYS A 445 12.60 -18.96 19.24
C LYS A 445 13.53 -18.55 18.09
N GLY A 446 13.66 -17.26 17.79
CA GLY A 446 14.61 -16.71 16.83
C GLY A 446 16.05 -16.60 17.35
N GLU A 447 16.30 -16.98 18.61
CA GLU A 447 17.63 -16.93 19.25
C GLU A 447 18.80 -17.46 18.40
N PRO A 448 18.69 -18.60 17.68
CA PRO A 448 19.81 -19.11 16.89
C PRO A 448 20.25 -18.19 15.73
N ALA A 449 19.43 -17.21 15.34
CA ALA A 449 19.76 -16.23 14.31
C ALA A 449 20.29 -14.90 14.86
N THR A 450 20.44 -14.77 16.18
CA THR A 450 20.84 -13.52 16.84
C THR A 450 22.18 -13.00 16.32
N ASP A 451 23.18 -13.86 16.15
CA ASP A 451 24.52 -13.43 15.70
C ASP A 451 24.48 -12.86 14.28
N ALA A 452 23.72 -13.48 13.37
CA ALA A 452 23.53 -12.96 12.01
C ALA A 452 22.80 -11.59 12.03
N LEU A 453 21.83 -11.41 12.92
CA LEU A 453 21.16 -10.11 13.08
C LEU A 453 22.08 -9.04 13.70
N ILE A 454 23.01 -9.42 14.58
CA ILE A 454 24.00 -8.49 15.15
C ILE A 454 24.90 -7.93 14.05
N GLU A 455 25.38 -8.77 13.13
CA GLU A 455 26.19 -8.32 11.99
C GLU A 455 25.42 -7.32 11.12
N LEU A 456 24.12 -7.54 10.93
CA LEU A 456 23.26 -6.68 10.11
C LEU A 456 22.96 -5.32 10.74
N ILE A 457 23.27 -5.08 12.02
CA ILE A 457 23.20 -3.74 12.62
C ILE A 457 24.16 -2.77 11.91
N ASP A 458 25.25 -3.29 11.35
CA ASP A 458 26.28 -2.55 10.60
C ASP A 458 26.05 -2.51 9.08
N ASP A 459 24.88 -2.94 8.58
CA ASP A 459 24.59 -2.95 7.14
C ASP A 459 24.51 -1.51 6.58
N ASP A 460 25.13 -1.30 5.41
CA ASP A 460 25.16 -0.01 4.71
C ASP A 460 23.75 0.53 4.39
N ASN A 461 22.76 -0.36 4.25
CA ASN A 461 21.37 0.02 4.05
C ASN A 461 20.70 0.34 5.39
N PRO A 462 20.33 1.61 5.66
CA PRO A 462 19.74 2.00 6.94
C PRO A 462 18.42 1.28 7.25
N ARG A 463 17.68 0.84 6.23
CA ARG A 463 16.45 0.06 6.40
C ARG A 463 16.75 -1.33 6.95
N ILE A 464 17.82 -1.98 6.49
CA ILE A 464 18.24 -3.31 6.95
C ILE A 464 18.78 -3.21 8.37
N ALA A 465 19.71 -2.28 8.62
CA ALA A 465 20.26 -2.04 9.95
C ALA A 465 19.17 -1.77 10.98
N ASN A 466 18.21 -0.92 10.63
CA ASN A 466 17.09 -0.60 11.50
C ASN A 466 16.20 -1.82 11.78
N GLU A 467 15.86 -2.61 10.76
CA GLU A 467 14.99 -3.79 10.95
C GLU A 467 15.70 -4.86 11.77
N ALA A 468 17.02 -5.03 11.62
CA ALA A 468 17.81 -5.95 12.44
C ALA A 468 17.73 -5.59 13.93
N ILE A 469 17.89 -4.30 14.27
CA ILE A 469 17.74 -3.78 15.64
C ILE A 469 16.33 -4.08 16.19
N VAL A 470 15.29 -3.79 15.39
CA VAL A 470 13.91 -4.02 15.79
C VAL A 470 13.64 -5.51 16.02
N SER A 471 14.11 -6.39 15.13
CA SER A 471 13.96 -7.83 15.25
C SER A 471 14.69 -8.42 16.44
N LEU A 472 15.89 -7.96 16.78
CA LEU A 472 16.59 -8.33 18.01
C LEU A 472 15.77 -7.96 19.25
N GLY A 473 15.12 -6.79 19.25
CA GLY A 473 14.18 -6.41 20.30
C GLY A 473 12.93 -7.29 20.35
N LYS A 474 12.44 -7.81 19.21
CA LYS A 474 11.31 -8.75 19.19
C LYS A 474 11.69 -10.15 19.69
N ILE A 475 12.92 -10.59 19.45
CA ILE A 475 13.47 -11.84 20.02
C ILE A 475 13.49 -11.75 21.56
N GLY A 476 13.74 -10.57 22.11
CA GLY A 476 13.58 -10.30 23.54
C GLY A 476 14.75 -10.83 24.37
N PRO A 477 14.53 -11.41 25.56
CA PRO A 477 15.61 -11.80 26.48
C PRO A 477 16.64 -12.76 25.88
N ALA A 478 16.23 -13.59 24.93
CA ALA A 478 17.11 -14.54 24.26
C ALA A 478 18.18 -13.85 23.39
N ALA A 479 17.94 -12.62 22.93
CA ALA A 479 18.91 -11.80 22.18
C ALA A 479 19.98 -11.13 23.08
N LYS A 480 20.30 -11.70 24.25
CA LYS A 480 21.25 -11.15 25.21
C LYS A 480 22.62 -10.85 24.59
N SER A 481 23.10 -11.67 23.65
CA SER A 481 24.39 -11.46 22.97
C SER A 481 24.46 -10.13 22.21
N ALA A 482 23.31 -9.59 21.78
CA ALA A 482 23.24 -8.32 21.04
C ALA A 482 23.44 -7.08 21.92
N THR A 483 23.41 -7.22 23.25
CA THR A 483 23.47 -6.10 24.21
C THR A 483 24.65 -5.18 23.94
N THR A 484 25.84 -5.72 23.72
CA THR A 484 27.06 -4.93 23.50
C THR A 484 26.97 -4.11 22.21
N ARG A 485 26.58 -4.75 21.10
CA ARG A 485 26.48 -4.06 19.81
C ARG A 485 25.35 -3.03 19.80
N LEU A 486 24.19 -3.33 20.38
CA LEU A 486 23.08 -2.39 20.52
C LEU A 486 23.45 -1.19 21.40
N THR A 487 24.21 -1.40 22.48
CA THR A 487 24.71 -0.32 23.34
C THR A 487 25.61 0.63 22.56
N LYS A 488 26.50 0.09 21.71
CA LYS A 488 27.34 0.89 20.82
C LYS A 488 26.50 1.62 19.76
N SER A 489 25.50 0.95 19.17
CA SER A 489 24.57 1.54 18.19
C SER A 489 23.78 2.71 18.76
N LEU A 490 23.39 2.63 20.04
CA LEU A 490 22.74 3.72 20.75
C LEU A 490 23.65 4.96 20.89
N GLN A 491 24.96 4.78 21.05
CA GLN A 491 25.91 5.89 21.21
C GLN A 491 26.28 6.53 19.88
N GLU A 492 26.43 5.73 18.83
CA GLU A 492 26.87 6.17 17.50
C GLU A 492 25.71 6.62 16.62
N GLY A 493 24.53 6.04 16.82
CA GLY A 493 23.34 6.28 16.02
C GLY A 493 22.70 7.64 16.30
N GLN A 494 22.03 8.19 15.29
CA GLN A 494 21.18 9.38 15.42
C GLN A 494 19.74 9.07 15.03
N GLY A 495 18.79 9.86 15.54
CA GLY A 495 17.38 9.75 15.20
C GLY A 495 16.82 8.34 15.44
N VAL A 496 16.27 7.71 14.40
CA VAL A 496 15.54 6.44 14.49
C VAL A 496 16.41 5.28 15.00
N ILE A 497 17.69 5.20 14.61
CA ILE A 497 18.59 4.11 15.01
C ILE A 497 18.84 4.11 16.52
N ALA A 498 19.10 5.29 17.10
CA ALA A 498 19.31 5.42 18.54
C ALA A 498 18.04 5.05 19.33
N HIS A 499 16.87 5.51 18.89
CA HIS A 499 15.59 5.15 19.51
C HIS A 499 15.33 3.65 19.48
N ASN A 500 15.50 3.03 18.32
CA ASN A 500 15.24 1.60 18.16
C ASN A 500 16.28 0.77 18.93
N SER A 501 17.52 1.23 19.05
CA SER A 501 18.55 0.57 19.87
C SER A 501 18.19 0.61 21.36
N ALA A 502 17.77 1.77 21.89
CA ALA A 502 17.29 1.89 23.26
C ALA A 502 16.05 1.02 23.52
N MET A 503 15.09 1.03 22.58
CA MET A 503 13.89 0.20 22.68
C MET A 503 14.22 -1.30 22.64
N ALA A 504 15.13 -1.74 21.76
CA ALA A 504 15.57 -3.13 21.68
C ALA A 504 16.24 -3.58 22.99
N LEU A 505 17.14 -2.77 23.56
CA LEU A 505 17.75 -3.02 24.87
C LEU A 505 16.71 -3.16 25.98
N GLY A 506 15.68 -2.30 25.99
CA GLY A 506 14.57 -2.41 26.93
C GLY A 506 13.75 -3.70 26.75
N ARG A 507 13.51 -4.15 25.52
CA ARG A 507 12.80 -5.41 25.25
C ARG A 507 13.61 -6.67 25.57
N ILE A 508 14.94 -6.61 25.46
CA ILE A 508 15.83 -7.64 26.00
C ILE A 508 15.70 -7.71 27.53
N GLY A 509 15.36 -6.59 28.17
CA GLY A 509 15.02 -6.52 29.58
C GLY A 509 16.24 -6.76 30.48
N PRO A 510 16.10 -7.44 31.63
CA PRO A 510 17.19 -7.59 32.60
C PRO A 510 18.47 -8.23 32.04
N ALA A 511 18.36 -9.02 30.97
CA ALA A 511 19.52 -9.58 30.27
C ALA A 511 20.45 -8.51 29.68
N ALA A 512 19.95 -7.30 29.41
CA ALA A 512 20.68 -6.14 28.91
C ALA A 512 21.26 -5.23 30.01
N ALA A 513 21.43 -5.73 31.25
CA ALA A 513 21.94 -4.95 32.39
C ALA A 513 23.25 -4.19 32.11
N ALA A 514 24.11 -4.73 31.24
CA ALA A 514 25.36 -4.08 30.83
C ALA A 514 25.16 -2.72 30.12
N ALA A 515 23.98 -2.47 29.54
CA ALA A 515 23.67 -1.23 28.85
C ALA A 515 23.24 -0.09 29.79
N LYS A 516 22.99 -0.37 31.08
CA LYS A 516 22.37 0.57 32.04
C LYS A 516 23.14 1.89 32.15
N SER A 517 24.46 1.84 32.28
CA SER A 517 25.28 3.06 32.41
C SER A 517 25.21 3.93 31.16
N THR A 518 25.23 3.32 29.98
CA THR A 518 25.15 4.02 28.70
C THR A 518 23.78 4.64 28.50
N LEU A 519 22.70 3.91 28.79
CA LEU A 519 21.33 4.42 28.73
C LEU A 519 21.15 5.63 29.67
N LEU A 520 21.70 5.58 30.89
CA LEU A 520 21.69 6.71 31.83
C LEU A 520 22.48 7.91 31.29
N SER A 521 23.61 7.66 30.63
CA SER A 521 24.42 8.71 30.01
C SER A 521 23.65 9.41 28.89
N VAL A 522 23.17 8.63 27.92
CA VAL A 522 22.44 9.15 26.74
C VAL A 522 21.18 9.88 27.17
N MET A 523 20.40 9.32 28.10
CA MET A 523 19.21 9.98 28.65
C MET A 523 19.50 11.37 29.25
N LYS A 524 20.70 11.58 29.82
CA LYS A 524 21.08 12.86 30.44
C LYS A 524 21.74 13.84 29.47
N SER A 525 22.52 13.34 28.52
CA SER A 525 23.30 14.17 27.60
C SER A 525 22.52 14.57 26.35
N GLU A 526 21.53 13.77 25.96
CA GLU A 526 20.79 13.96 24.72
C GLU A 526 19.79 15.11 24.81
N SER A 527 19.56 15.80 23.69
CA SER A 527 18.61 16.91 23.58
C SER A 527 17.22 16.46 23.14
N ASP A 528 17.11 15.32 22.47
CA ASP A 528 15.85 14.77 21.97
C ASP A 528 14.96 14.20 23.10
N PRO A 529 13.82 14.85 23.41
CA PRO A 529 12.93 14.41 24.48
C PRO A 529 12.33 13.02 24.24
N ALA A 530 12.15 12.59 22.99
CA ALA A 530 11.62 11.26 22.67
C ALA A 530 12.65 10.17 22.95
N LEU A 531 13.92 10.43 22.67
CA LEU A 531 15.01 9.49 22.94
C LEU A 531 15.27 9.38 24.45
N GLN A 532 15.24 10.51 25.17
CA GLN A 532 15.29 10.52 26.63
C GLN A 532 14.18 9.65 27.23
N LEU A 533 12.94 9.82 26.77
CA LEU A 533 11.79 9.03 27.23
C LEU A 533 11.94 7.54 26.91
N THR A 534 12.49 7.20 25.75
CA THR A 534 12.75 5.82 25.34
C THR A 534 13.84 5.17 26.20
N CYS A 535 14.92 5.89 26.51
CA CYS A 535 15.96 5.42 27.42
C CYS A 535 15.40 5.22 28.85
N ALA A 536 14.55 6.14 29.32
CA ALA A 536 13.86 6.00 30.60
C ALA A 536 12.99 4.74 30.65
N TRP A 537 12.21 4.48 29.59
CA TRP A 537 11.43 3.25 29.46
C TRP A 537 12.32 2.01 29.49
N ALA A 538 13.40 1.99 28.70
CA ALA A 538 14.31 0.86 28.62
C ALA A 538 14.98 0.55 29.97
N LEU A 539 15.41 1.58 30.70
CA LEU A 539 15.96 1.44 32.04
C LEU A 539 14.97 0.78 33.01
N LEU A 540 13.69 1.14 32.93
CA LEU A 540 12.64 0.52 33.75
C LEU A 540 12.35 -0.94 33.37
N GLN A 541 12.62 -1.36 32.12
CA GLN A 541 12.51 -2.77 31.75
C GLN A 541 13.74 -3.59 32.16
N ILE A 542 14.92 -2.97 32.13
CA ILE A 542 16.19 -3.63 32.47
C ILE A 542 16.34 -3.80 33.98
N ASP A 543 15.92 -2.81 34.77
CA ASP A 543 16.10 -2.79 36.22
C ASP A 543 14.86 -2.23 36.95
N PRO A 544 13.72 -2.95 36.86
CA PRO A 544 12.41 -2.46 37.32
C PRO A 544 12.34 -2.20 38.83
N ASP A 545 13.06 -2.99 39.63
CA ASP A 545 12.96 -2.95 41.10
C ASP A 545 13.92 -1.96 41.74
N SER A 546 14.84 -1.40 40.97
CA SER A 546 15.87 -0.51 41.51
C SER A 546 15.37 0.89 41.74
N GLU A 547 15.26 1.26 43.02
CA GLU A 547 14.91 2.63 43.43
C GLU A 547 15.85 3.68 42.83
N THR A 548 17.13 3.35 42.64
CA THR A 548 18.08 4.25 41.97
C THR A 548 17.70 4.53 40.52
N THR A 549 17.24 3.49 39.79
CA THR A 549 16.77 3.61 38.42
C THR A 549 15.47 4.41 38.37
N LYS A 550 14.51 4.10 39.25
CA LYS A 550 13.24 4.83 39.36
C LYS A 550 13.48 6.32 39.61
N GLN A 551 14.33 6.66 40.58
CA GLN A 551 14.68 8.05 40.88
C GLN A 551 15.34 8.77 39.69
N ALA A 552 16.21 8.08 38.95
CA ALA A 552 16.90 8.66 37.80
C ALA A 552 15.97 9.01 36.63
N VAL A 553 14.90 8.24 36.41
CA VAL A 553 13.98 8.46 35.27
C VAL A 553 12.85 9.43 35.57
N LEU A 554 12.50 9.65 36.85
CA LEU A 554 11.39 10.53 37.27
C LEU A 554 11.41 11.93 36.64
N PRO A 555 12.55 12.65 36.54
CA PRO A 555 12.57 13.97 35.91
C PRO A 555 12.13 13.93 34.44
N VAL A 556 12.58 12.94 33.68
CA VAL A 556 12.23 12.75 32.26
C VAL A 556 10.75 12.41 32.11
N LEU A 557 10.23 11.51 32.94
CA LEU A 557 8.81 11.14 32.91
C LEU A 557 7.89 12.33 33.24
N ASN A 558 8.25 13.14 34.24
CA ASN A 558 7.47 14.32 34.61
C ASN A 558 7.50 15.39 33.49
N ALA A 559 8.66 15.62 32.87
CA ALA A 559 8.78 16.51 31.73
C ALA A 559 7.94 16.03 30.54
N ALA A 560 8.01 14.73 30.21
CA ALA A 560 7.24 14.13 29.13
C ALA A 560 5.73 14.15 29.38
N LYS A 561 5.27 13.98 30.64
CA LYS A 561 3.86 14.11 31.02
C LYS A 561 3.31 15.53 30.80
N ALA A 562 4.17 16.55 30.96
CA ALA A 562 3.84 17.94 30.69
C ALA A 562 3.98 18.33 29.21
N SER A 563 4.44 17.42 28.35
CA SER A 563 4.60 17.66 26.92
C SER A 563 3.25 17.86 26.22
N LYS A 564 3.23 18.71 25.18
CA LYS A 564 2.09 18.84 24.26
C LYS A 564 1.96 17.64 23.31
N ASN A 565 2.99 16.81 23.20
CA ASN A 565 2.94 15.58 22.40
C ASN A 565 2.11 14.52 23.14
N GLN A 566 0.90 14.24 22.63
CA GLN A 566 -0.03 13.29 23.24
C GLN A 566 0.55 11.88 23.39
N VAL A 567 1.40 11.43 22.47
CA VAL A 567 2.03 10.11 22.53
C VAL A 567 3.00 10.04 23.70
N MET A 568 3.87 11.04 23.85
CA MET A 568 4.81 11.13 24.96
C MET A 568 4.09 11.28 26.30
N GLN A 569 3.05 12.13 26.35
CA GLN A 569 2.25 12.34 27.55
C GLN A 569 1.61 11.03 28.02
N LYS A 570 1.02 10.27 27.09
CA LYS A 570 0.40 8.98 27.39
C LYS A 570 1.44 7.98 27.89
N ALA A 571 2.55 7.80 27.17
CA ALA A 571 3.61 6.86 27.53
C ALA A 571 4.22 7.18 28.91
N ALA A 572 4.48 8.46 29.18
CA ALA A 572 4.99 8.91 30.48
C ALA A 572 3.97 8.67 31.62
N THR A 573 2.68 8.86 31.35
CA THR A 573 1.61 8.60 32.32
C THR A 573 1.52 7.12 32.67
N GLU A 574 1.62 6.24 31.66
CA GLU A 574 1.63 4.79 31.86
C GLU A 574 2.85 4.34 32.68
N MET A 575 4.05 4.83 32.36
CA MET A 575 5.27 4.53 33.13
C MET A 575 5.22 5.07 34.57
N LEU A 576 4.69 6.27 34.80
CA LEU A 576 4.50 6.80 36.16
C LEU A 576 3.45 5.98 36.93
N GLY A 577 2.45 5.44 36.24
CA GLY A 577 1.45 4.55 36.81
C GLY A 577 2.08 3.25 37.33
N SER A 578 2.94 2.61 36.51
CA SER A 578 3.61 1.36 36.91
C SER A 578 4.57 1.55 38.09
N LEU A 579 5.24 2.71 38.18
CA LEU A 579 6.10 3.04 39.32
C LEU A 579 5.35 3.16 40.65
N ASN A 580 4.08 3.62 40.62
CA ASN A 580 3.26 3.83 41.82
C ASN A 580 2.45 2.58 42.23
N GLY A 581 2.34 1.57 41.37
CA GLY A 581 1.55 0.35 41.57
C GLY A 581 2.28 -0.83 42.24
N ALA A 582 3.58 -0.70 42.55
CA ALA A 582 4.38 -1.74 43.21
C ALA A 582 4.30 -1.68 44.75
N LYS A 583 3.07 -1.71 45.30
CA LYS A 583 2.82 -1.79 46.74
C LYS A 583 1.98 -3.00 47.12
#